data_AF-A0A8S3DUP0-F1
#
_entry.id   AF-A0A8S3DUP0-F1
#
_cell.length_a   1.000
_cell.length_b   1.000
_cell.length_c   1.000
_cell.angle_alpha   90.00
_cell.angle_beta   90.00
_cell.angle_gamma   90.00
#
_symmetry.space_group_name_H-M   'P 1'
#
loop_
_entity.id
_entity.type
_entity.pdbx_description
1 polymer ?
#
loop_
_entity_poly.entity_id
_entity_poly.type
_entity_poly.pdbx_seq_one_letter_code
_entity_poly.pdbx_strand_id
1 'polypeptide(L)'
;MAFVKVVKNKAYFKRYQVKSKRRRQGKTDFYARHALIHQDKNKYNTPKYRLIVRITNKDIVCQIAYARIEGDYIIASAYAHELPRYGVKLGLTNYAAAYCTGLLEGDYIIASAYAHELPRYGVKLGLTNYAAAYCTGLLLARRTLQKHKLDSIYKGTTDVTGGQFENEAVVGEKRPFRCYLDVGLARTTTGAKVFGALKGAVDGGLDIP
;
A
#
# COMPACT_ATOMS: atom_id res chain seq x y z
N MET A 1 -1.77 -42.35 36.22
CA MET A 1 -1.49 -40.89 36.18
C MET A 1 -0.02 -40.70 35.87
N ALA A 2 0.32 -40.09 34.74
CA ALA A 2 1.72 -39.88 34.37
C ALA A 2 2.33 -38.72 35.19
N PHE A 3 3.42 -38.98 35.92
CA PHE A 3 4.21 -37.97 36.61
C PHE A 3 5.06 -37.19 35.60
N VAL A 4 4.48 -36.19 34.94
CA VAL A 4 5.19 -35.37 33.97
C VAL A 4 5.78 -34.13 34.65
N LYS A 5 7.10 -33.94 34.52
CA LYS A 5 7.80 -32.75 35.02
C LYS A 5 7.26 -31.49 34.37
N VAL A 6 6.81 -30.53 35.18
CA VAL A 6 6.35 -29.23 34.68
C VAL A 6 7.53 -28.40 34.16
N VAL A 7 7.62 -28.26 32.83
CA VAL A 7 8.69 -27.52 32.15
C VAL A 7 8.51 -26.00 32.30
N LYS A 8 7.28 -25.49 32.20
CA LYS A 8 6.95 -24.06 32.36
C LYS A 8 6.75 -23.70 33.84
N ASN A 9 7.81 -23.82 34.63
CA ASN A 9 7.80 -23.53 36.07
C ASN A 9 8.16 -22.05 36.37
N LYS A 10 8.12 -21.66 37.65
CA LYS A 10 8.49 -20.28 38.08
C LYS A 10 9.91 -19.89 37.65
N ALA A 11 10.85 -20.83 37.64
CA ALA A 11 12.23 -20.60 37.21
C ALA A 11 12.37 -20.38 35.69
N TYR A 12 11.47 -20.94 34.87
CA TYR A 12 11.37 -20.67 33.44
C TYR A 12 10.98 -19.22 33.21
N PHE A 13 9.88 -18.76 33.82
CA PHE A 13 9.39 -17.39 33.61
C PHE A 13 10.35 -16.31 34.13
N LYS A 14 11.11 -16.59 35.19
CA LYS A 14 12.16 -15.68 35.68
C LYS A 14 13.28 -15.40 34.66
N ARG A 15 13.53 -16.33 33.73
CA ARG A 15 14.62 -16.23 32.72
C ARG A 15 14.10 -16.10 31.29
N TYR A 16 12.79 -16.07 31.11
CA TYR A 16 12.21 -16.06 29.78
C TYR A 16 12.36 -14.68 29.13
N GLN A 17 13.29 -14.57 28.19
CA GLN A 17 13.45 -13.35 27.41
C GLN A 17 12.35 -13.29 26.34
N VAL A 18 11.52 -12.26 26.45
CA VAL A 18 10.43 -12.04 25.51
C VAL A 18 10.94 -11.45 24.19
N LYS A 19 10.40 -11.91 23.08
CA LYS A 19 10.60 -11.27 21.77
C LYS A 19 9.95 -9.88 21.74
N SER A 20 10.39 -9.02 20.82
CA SER A 20 9.81 -7.68 20.60
C SER A 20 8.29 -7.73 20.44
N LYS A 21 7.58 -6.72 20.97
CA LYS A 21 6.11 -6.66 21.03
C LYS A 21 5.42 -7.02 19.70
N ARG A 22 5.85 -6.42 18.59
CA ARG A 22 5.26 -6.65 17.26
C ARG A 22 5.57 -8.04 16.68
N ARG A 23 6.68 -8.66 17.10
CA ARG A 23 7.02 -10.04 16.73
C ARG A 23 6.13 -11.04 17.46
N ARG A 24 5.86 -10.79 18.75
CA ARG A 24 4.91 -11.60 19.54
C ARG A 24 3.48 -11.51 19.00
N GLN A 25 3.08 -10.35 18.50
CA GLN A 25 1.78 -10.16 17.84
C GLN A 25 1.73 -10.70 16.40
N GLY A 26 2.85 -11.19 15.85
CA GLY A 26 2.90 -11.69 14.47
C GLY A 26 2.59 -10.62 13.42
N LYS A 27 2.95 -9.35 13.65
CA LYS A 27 2.64 -8.23 12.74
C LYS A 27 3.83 -7.71 11.95
N THR A 28 5.05 -8.07 12.35
CA THR A 28 6.26 -7.51 11.75
C THR A 28 7.36 -8.54 11.75
N ASP A 29 7.94 -8.72 10.56
CA ASP A 29 9.26 -9.27 10.41
C ASP A 29 10.29 -8.17 10.62
N PHE A 30 11.08 -8.28 11.68
CA PHE A 30 12.12 -7.30 12.00
C PHE A 30 13.36 -7.45 11.10
N TYR A 31 13.58 -8.63 10.50
CA TYR A 31 14.69 -8.85 9.57
C TYR A 31 14.46 -8.06 8.28
N ALA A 32 13.32 -8.31 7.61
CA ALA A 32 12.91 -7.55 6.43
C ALA A 32 12.80 -6.05 6.72
N ARG A 33 12.20 -5.67 7.87
CA ARG A 33 12.07 -4.26 8.24
C ARG A 33 13.43 -3.58 8.39
N HIS A 34 14.42 -4.23 9.02
CA HIS A 34 15.75 -3.64 9.20
C HIS A 34 16.39 -3.28 7.86
N ALA A 35 16.35 -4.19 6.87
CA ALA A 35 16.86 -3.93 5.53
C ALA A 35 16.10 -2.81 4.81
N LEU A 36 14.77 -2.74 4.97
CA LEU A 36 13.94 -1.72 4.33
C LEU A 36 14.15 -0.31 4.90
N ILE A 37 14.34 -0.17 6.22
CA ILE A 37 14.49 1.16 6.86
C ILE A 37 15.92 1.67 6.88
N HIS A 38 16.92 0.77 6.80
CA HIS A 38 18.31 1.18 6.89
C HIS A 38 18.66 2.07 5.71
N GLN A 39 19.15 3.27 6.03
CA GLN A 39 19.58 4.28 5.07
C GLN A 39 21.10 4.38 5.11
N ASP A 40 21.70 4.66 3.96
CA ASP A 40 23.14 4.89 3.88
C ASP A 40 23.53 6.10 4.74
N LYS A 41 24.55 5.94 5.57
CA LYS A 41 24.97 6.98 6.53
C LYS A 41 25.42 8.28 5.83
N ASN A 42 25.90 8.20 4.59
CA ASN A 42 26.29 9.35 3.78
C ASN A 42 25.10 10.21 3.29
N LYS A 43 23.87 9.69 3.37
CA LYS A 43 22.64 10.42 3.04
C LYS A 43 22.05 11.16 4.25
N TYR A 44 22.69 11.03 5.42
CA TYR A 44 22.34 11.71 6.66
C TYR A 44 20.84 11.66 6.98
N ASN A 45 20.15 12.80 6.91
CA ASN A 45 18.76 12.94 7.31
C ASN A 45 17.78 12.67 6.16
N THR A 46 18.26 12.18 5.01
CA THR A 46 17.41 11.86 3.87
C THR A 46 16.53 10.65 4.20
N PRO A 47 15.20 10.81 4.27
CA PRO A 47 14.31 9.72 4.63
C PRO A 47 14.28 8.66 3.53
N LYS A 48 14.27 7.38 3.93
CA LYS A 48 14.02 6.25 3.02
C LYS A 48 12.52 5.95 3.02
N TYR A 49 11.85 6.26 1.91
CA TYR A 49 10.41 6.09 1.77
C TYR A 49 10.04 4.66 1.39
N ARG A 50 8.97 4.16 2.01
CA ARG A 50 8.41 2.83 1.73
C ARG A 50 6.92 2.92 1.44
N LEU A 51 6.49 2.15 0.45
CA LEU A 51 5.09 1.87 0.14
C LEU A 51 4.65 0.66 0.95
N ILE A 52 3.94 0.90 2.05
CA ILE A 52 3.36 -0.15 2.89
C ILE A 52 2.03 -0.56 2.29
N VAL A 53 1.91 -1.83 1.89
CA VAL A 53 0.65 -2.41 1.43
C VAL A 53 0.19 -3.48 2.41
N ARG A 54 -1.03 -3.34 2.94
CA ARG A 54 -1.64 -4.32 3.84
C ARG A 54 -3.04 -4.64 3.36
N ILE A 55 -3.30 -5.91 3.16
CA ILE A 55 -4.61 -6.41 2.75
C ILE A 55 -5.25 -7.05 3.96
N THR A 56 -6.41 -6.53 4.34
CA THR A 56 -7.27 -7.10 5.37
C THR A 56 -8.40 -7.88 4.71
N ASN A 57 -9.26 -8.52 5.50
CA ASN A 57 -10.38 -9.29 4.95
C ASN A 57 -11.37 -8.44 4.14
N LYS A 58 -11.49 -7.14 4.44
CA LYS A 58 -12.51 -6.26 3.86
C LYS A 58 -11.96 -4.97 3.25
N ASP A 59 -10.67 -4.69 3.43
CA ASP A 59 -10.07 -3.42 3.02
C ASP A 59 -8.62 -3.60 2.57
N ILE A 60 -8.16 -2.71 1.71
CA ILE A 60 -6.78 -2.60 1.26
C ILE A 60 -6.24 -1.27 1.75
N VAL A 61 -5.11 -1.32 2.44
CA VAL A 61 -4.44 -0.16 3.02
C VAL A 61 -3.13 0.05 2.28
N CYS A 62 -2.97 1.21 1.68
CA CYS A 62 -1.74 1.65 1.05
C CYS A 62 -1.26 2.93 1.75
N GLN A 63 -0.01 2.95 2.20
CA GLN A 63 0.57 4.10 2.91
C GLN A 63 2.00 4.35 2.44
N ILE A 64 2.40 5.61 2.32
CA ILE A 64 3.80 5.98 2.20
C ILE A 64 4.31 6.43 3.56
N ALA A 65 5.38 5.79 4.04
CA ALA A 65 5.98 6.12 5.32
C ALA A 65 7.51 6.13 5.26
N TYR A 66 8.13 6.78 6.23
CA TYR A 66 9.56 6.65 6.52
C TYR A 66 9.77 6.46 8.02
N ALA A 67 10.93 5.97 8.41
CA ALA A 67 11.24 5.70 9.81
C ALA A 67 11.87 6.93 10.50
N ARG A 68 11.43 7.22 11.72
CA ARG A 68 12.11 8.07 12.70
C ARG A 68 12.35 7.28 13.99
N ILE A 69 13.15 7.82 14.90
CA ILE A 69 13.45 7.18 16.20
C ILE A 69 12.18 7.02 17.05
N GLU A 70 11.33 8.04 17.07
CA GLU A 70 10.05 8.04 17.80
C GLU A 70 9.04 7.04 17.20
N GLY A 71 9.10 6.81 15.90
CA GLY A 71 8.16 5.98 15.18
C GLY A 71 8.14 6.22 13.68
N ASP A 72 7.26 5.51 12.99
CA ASP A 72 7.09 5.70 11.55
C ASP A 72 6.20 6.91 11.28
N TYR A 73 6.66 7.81 10.42
CA TYR A 73 5.88 8.96 9.97
C TYR A 73 5.20 8.65 8.65
N ILE A 74 3.88 8.85 8.59
CA ILE A 74 3.07 8.60 7.39
C ILE A 74 2.93 9.91 6.60
N ILE A 75 3.29 9.88 5.32
CA ILE A 75 3.19 11.04 4.42
C ILE A 75 1.80 11.10 3.80
N ALA A 76 1.31 9.96 3.33
CA ALA A 76 0.00 9.83 2.72
C ALA A 76 -0.54 8.42 2.93
N SER A 77 -1.85 8.32 2.89
CA SER A 77 -2.61 7.08 3.00
C SER A 77 -3.71 7.06 1.96
N ALA A 78 -4.02 5.86 1.48
CA ALA A 78 -5.19 5.56 0.67
C ALA A 78 -5.78 4.24 1.15
N TYR A 79 -7.11 4.17 1.12
CA TYR A 79 -7.85 3.00 1.58
C TYR A 79 -8.87 2.57 0.51
N ALA A 80 -9.16 1.28 0.41
CA ALA A 80 -10.10 0.79 -0.59
C ALA A 80 -11.53 1.27 -0.31
N HIS A 81 -11.89 1.49 0.96
CA HIS A 81 -13.20 2.05 1.32
C HIS A 81 -13.42 3.50 0.86
N GLU A 82 -12.39 4.20 0.39
CA GLU A 82 -12.52 5.54 -0.21
C GLU A 82 -12.84 5.47 -1.71
N LEU A 83 -12.57 4.33 -2.37
CA LEU A 83 -12.81 4.13 -3.81
C LEU A 83 -14.26 4.37 -4.26
N PRO A 84 -15.31 4.05 -3.48
CA PRO A 84 -16.69 4.36 -3.86
C PRO A 84 -16.96 5.84 -4.12
N ARG A 85 -16.17 6.76 -3.52
CA ARG A 85 -16.27 8.21 -3.79
C ARG A 85 -15.87 8.56 -5.21
N TYR A 86 -14.96 7.77 -5.79
CA TYR A 86 -14.40 7.95 -7.13
C TYR A 86 -15.14 7.10 -8.17
N GLY A 87 -16.39 6.73 -7.92
CA GLY A 87 -17.22 5.97 -8.86
C GLY A 87 -16.99 4.46 -8.87
N VAL A 88 -16.05 3.94 -8.07
CA VAL A 88 -15.78 2.49 -7.96
C VAL A 88 -16.83 1.82 -7.08
N LYS A 89 -18.02 1.61 -7.65
CA LYS A 89 -19.17 1.00 -6.98
C LYS A 89 -19.38 -0.47 -7.38
N LEU A 90 -18.49 -1.08 -8.15
CA LEU A 90 -18.66 -2.43 -8.71
C LEU A 90 -17.62 -3.43 -8.20
N GLY A 91 -18.13 -4.60 -7.80
CA GLY A 91 -17.34 -5.81 -7.54
C GLY A 91 -17.14 -6.54 -8.85
N LEU A 92 -16.25 -6.03 -9.70
CA LEU A 92 -15.83 -6.77 -10.89
C LEU A 92 -14.49 -7.43 -10.57
N THR A 93 -14.50 -8.75 -10.57
CA THR A 93 -13.34 -9.63 -10.55
C THR A 93 -12.45 -9.50 -11.81
N ASN A 94 -12.62 -8.43 -12.61
CA ASN A 94 -11.94 -8.17 -13.88
C ASN A 94 -11.00 -6.96 -13.77
N TYR A 95 -9.77 -7.13 -14.27
CA TYR A 95 -8.75 -6.10 -14.53
C TYR A 95 -9.34 -4.79 -15.10
N ALA A 96 -10.28 -4.88 -16.05
CA ALA A 96 -10.87 -3.75 -16.78
C ALA A 96 -11.61 -2.71 -15.92
N ALA A 97 -12.18 -3.10 -14.77
CA ALA A 97 -12.91 -2.16 -13.91
C ALA A 97 -11.99 -1.24 -13.09
N ALA A 98 -10.75 -1.67 -12.81
CA ALA A 98 -9.73 -0.78 -12.26
C ALA A 98 -9.24 0.24 -13.30
N TYR A 99 -9.19 -0.17 -14.57
CA TYR A 99 -8.67 0.64 -15.67
C TYR A 99 -9.57 1.85 -15.95
N CYS A 100 -10.89 1.73 -15.80
CA CYS A 100 -11.83 2.85 -15.96
C CYS A 100 -11.68 3.95 -14.89
N THR A 101 -10.87 3.75 -13.84
CA THR A 101 -10.55 4.78 -12.84
C THR A 101 -9.25 5.53 -13.11
N GLY A 102 -8.44 5.07 -14.08
CA GLY A 102 -7.17 5.68 -14.47
C GLY A 102 -7.32 7.02 -15.20
N LEU A 103 -8.53 7.34 -15.68
CA LEU A 103 -8.91 8.64 -16.24
C LEU A 103 -9.59 9.49 -15.16
N LEU A 104 -8.81 10.13 -14.28
CA LEU A 104 -9.33 11.08 -13.29
C LEU A 104 -8.55 12.39 -13.37
N GLU A 105 -8.82 13.16 -14.43
CA GLU A 105 -8.73 14.63 -14.41
C GLU A 105 -10.13 15.17 -14.07
N GLY A 106 -10.25 15.93 -12.98
CA GLY A 106 -11.45 16.74 -12.69
C GLY A 106 -12.22 16.34 -11.42
N ASP A 107 -12.19 17.24 -10.42
CA ASP A 107 -12.94 17.15 -9.17
C ASP A 107 -14.38 17.69 -9.32
N TYR A 108 -15.34 16.98 -9.95
CA TYR A 108 -16.78 17.28 -9.73
C TYR A 108 -17.74 16.18 -10.21
N ILE A 109 -18.85 16.00 -9.47
CA ILE A 109 -19.92 15.03 -9.72
C ILE A 109 -21.25 15.79 -9.94
N ILE A 110 -21.91 15.59 -11.08
CA ILE A 110 -23.18 16.25 -11.47
C ILE A 110 -24.43 15.45 -11.04
N ALA A 111 -24.31 14.15 -10.82
CA ALA A 111 -25.36 13.32 -10.20
C ALA A 111 -24.73 12.06 -9.59
N SER A 112 -25.15 11.67 -8.37
CA SER A 112 -24.61 10.51 -7.65
C SER A 112 -25.70 9.54 -7.22
N ALA A 113 -25.66 8.31 -7.72
CA ALA A 113 -26.34 7.17 -7.08
C ALA A 113 -25.48 6.67 -5.91
N TYR A 114 -25.98 6.56 -4.68
CA TYR A 114 -25.12 6.29 -3.53
C TYR A 114 -24.94 4.80 -3.24
N ALA A 115 -23.71 4.39 -2.88
CA ALA A 115 -23.39 3.00 -2.60
C ALA A 115 -24.12 2.41 -1.37
N HIS A 116 -24.73 3.26 -0.52
CA HIS A 116 -25.55 2.82 0.62
C HIS A 116 -26.97 2.38 0.22
N GLU A 117 -27.40 2.63 -1.03
CA GLU A 117 -28.72 2.24 -1.55
C GLU A 117 -28.69 0.86 -2.22
N LEU A 118 -27.52 0.43 -2.71
CA LEU A 118 -27.31 -0.85 -3.40
C LEU A 118 -27.51 -2.12 -2.53
N PRO A 119 -27.23 -2.12 -1.21
CA PRO A 119 -27.54 -3.26 -0.34
C PRO A 119 -29.03 -3.61 -0.29
N ARG A 120 -29.94 -2.64 -0.54
CA ARG A 120 -31.40 -2.87 -0.62
C ARG A 120 -31.80 -3.64 -1.89
N TYR A 121 -30.93 -3.71 -2.89
CA TYR A 121 -31.17 -4.38 -4.19
C TYR A 121 -30.27 -5.61 -4.41
N GLY A 122 -29.63 -6.14 -3.35
CA GLY A 122 -28.97 -7.46 -3.39
C GLY A 122 -27.53 -7.51 -3.91
N VAL A 123 -26.86 -6.38 -4.15
CA VAL A 123 -25.50 -6.37 -4.71
C VAL A 123 -24.43 -6.28 -3.61
N LYS A 124 -23.64 -7.34 -3.43
CA LYS A 124 -22.45 -7.39 -2.54
C LYS A 124 -21.17 -7.05 -3.33
N LEU A 125 -20.45 -6.01 -2.92
CA LEU A 125 -19.32 -5.41 -3.65
C LEU A 125 -17.97 -5.71 -2.97
N GLY A 126 -16.91 -5.98 -3.76
CA GLY A 126 -15.63 -6.52 -3.29
C GLY A 126 -14.44 -5.55 -3.32
N LEU A 127 -14.22 -4.80 -2.24
CA LEU A 127 -13.10 -3.83 -2.07
C LEU A 127 -11.72 -4.49 -1.87
N THR A 128 -11.64 -5.81 -1.92
CA THR A 128 -10.40 -6.58 -1.71
C THR A 128 -9.94 -7.33 -2.96
N ASN A 129 -10.51 -7.04 -4.14
CA ASN A 129 -10.08 -7.63 -5.40
C ASN A 129 -8.76 -7.00 -5.90
N TYR A 130 -8.19 -7.56 -6.97
CA TYR A 130 -6.94 -7.06 -7.55
C TYR A 130 -7.11 -5.65 -8.13
N ALA A 131 -8.27 -5.38 -8.74
CA ALA A 131 -8.64 -4.09 -9.29
C ALA A 131 -8.63 -2.99 -8.20
N ALA A 132 -9.27 -3.22 -7.06
CA ALA A 132 -9.25 -2.30 -5.93
C ALA A 132 -7.82 -2.06 -5.43
N ALA A 133 -6.97 -3.10 -5.41
CA ALA A 133 -5.56 -2.93 -5.02
C ALA A 133 -4.85 -1.95 -5.96
N TYR A 134 -5.01 -2.12 -7.27
CA TYR A 134 -4.47 -1.22 -8.27
C TYR A 134 -4.97 0.22 -8.09
N CYS A 135 -6.29 0.43 -7.98
CA CYS A 135 -6.88 1.75 -7.76
C CYS A 135 -6.37 2.41 -6.47
N THR A 136 -6.23 1.64 -5.38
CA THR A 136 -5.67 2.17 -4.12
C THR A 136 -4.22 2.60 -4.25
N GLY A 137 -3.42 1.88 -5.04
CA GLY A 137 -2.04 2.25 -5.34
C GLY A 137 -1.96 3.54 -6.15
N LEU A 138 -2.77 3.64 -7.21
CA LEU A 138 -2.85 4.81 -8.07
C LEU A 138 -3.32 6.06 -7.30
N LEU A 139 -4.37 5.92 -6.49
CA LEU A 139 -4.87 6.99 -5.62
C LEU A 139 -3.80 7.48 -4.64
N LEU A 140 -3.03 6.56 -4.05
CA LEU A 140 -1.94 6.93 -3.16
C LEU A 140 -0.85 7.70 -3.92
N ALA A 141 -0.46 7.23 -5.10
CA ALA A 141 0.54 7.87 -5.94
C ALA A 141 0.18 9.32 -6.32
N ARG A 142 -1.06 9.53 -6.81
CA ARG A 142 -1.53 10.88 -7.16
C ARG A 142 -1.59 11.80 -5.94
N ARG A 143 -2.05 11.30 -4.79
CA ARG A 143 -2.05 12.07 -3.52
C ARG A 143 -0.65 12.46 -3.08
N THR A 144 0.33 11.56 -3.21
CA THR A 144 1.71 11.83 -2.79
C THR A 144 2.38 12.82 -3.72
N LEU A 145 2.20 12.68 -5.03
CA LEU A 145 2.75 13.62 -6.01
C LEU A 145 2.13 15.00 -5.87
N GLN A 146 0.81 15.11 -5.65
CA GLN A 146 0.14 16.38 -5.42
C GLN A 146 0.67 17.09 -4.17
N LYS A 147 0.88 16.37 -3.06
CA LYS A 147 1.50 16.94 -1.84
C LYS A 147 2.91 17.48 -2.08
N HIS A 148 3.65 16.87 -2.99
CA HIS A 148 5.01 17.27 -3.35
C HIS A 148 5.09 18.18 -4.58
N LYS A 149 3.94 18.57 -5.18
CA LYS A 149 3.83 19.39 -6.38
C LYS A 149 4.59 18.79 -7.58
N LEU A 150 4.46 17.48 -7.77
CA LEU A 150 5.09 16.70 -8.84
C LEU A 150 4.05 16.07 -9.79
N ASP A 151 2.77 16.35 -9.56
CA ASP A 151 1.61 15.77 -10.23
C ASP A 151 1.48 16.14 -11.71
N SER A 152 1.99 17.31 -12.11
CA SER A 152 2.05 17.79 -13.49
C SER A 152 3.22 17.22 -14.28
N ILE A 153 4.38 17.07 -13.62
CA ILE A 153 5.63 16.56 -14.22
C ILE A 153 5.52 15.04 -14.43
N TYR A 154 5.08 14.33 -13.39
CA TYR A 154 4.96 12.88 -13.39
C TYR A 154 3.50 12.47 -13.43
N LYS A 155 2.93 12.48 -14.64
CA LYS A 155 1.55 12.01 -14.87
C LYS A 155 1.41 10.48 -14.80
N GLY A 156 2.51 9.77 -15.05
CA GLY A 156 2.50 8.32 -15.18
C GLY A 156 1.87 7.87 -16.50
N THR A 157 1.33 6.66 -16.54
CA THR A 157 0.76 6.07 -17.76
C THR A 157 -0.71 6.44 -17.89
N THR A 158 -1.07 7.23 -18.91
CA THR A 158 -2.47 7.58 -19.20
C THR A 158 -3.24 6.40 -19.79
N ASP A 159 -2.60 5.64 -20.67
CA ASP A 159 -3.17 4.46 -21.33
C ASP A 159 -2.59 3.20 -20.70
N VAL A 160 -3.32 2.65 -19.72
CA VAL A 160 -2.87 1.46 -19.01
C VAL A 160 -2.90 0.28 -20.01
N THR A 161 -1.73 -0.22 -20.41
CA THR A 161 -1.58 -1.39 -21.30
C THR A 161 -1.15 -2.65 -20.55
N GLY A 162 -0.80 -2.51 -19.27
CA GLY A 162 -0.29 -3.59 -18.42
C GLY A 162 1.19 -3.94 -18.66
N GLY A 163 1.86 -3.27 -19.60
CA GLY A 163 3.29 -3.42 -19.83
C GLY A 163 4.15 -2.95 -18.65
N GLN A 164 5.41 -3.40 -18.61
CA GLN A 164 6.39 -2.88 -17.67
C GLN A 164 6.68 -1.42 -18.03
N PHE A 165 6.59 -0.54 -17.04
CA PHE A 165 6.78 0.89 -17.18
C PHE A 165 7.54 1.38 -15.96
N GLU A 166 8.56 2.19 -16.17
CA GLU A 166 9.39 2.78 -15.13
C GLU A 166 9.40 4.30 -15.36
N ASN A 167 9.17 5.06 -14.29
CA ASN A 167 9.15 6.51 -14.38
C ASN A 167 10.59 7.04 -14.42
N GLU A 168 11.03 7.45 -15.61
CA GLU A 168 12.37 8.02 -15.78
C GLU A 168 12.46 9.48 -15.34
N ALA A 169 13.67 9.92 -14.98
CA ALA A 169 13.90 11.31 -14.60
C ALA A 169 13.87 12.21 -15.85
N VAL A 170 13.08 13.28 -15.80
CA VAL A 170 13.03 14.28 -16.87
C VAL A 170 14.22 15.22 -16.70
N VAL A 171 14.92 15.50 -17.79
CA VAL A 171 16.12 16.36 -17.79
C VAL A 171 15.73 17.80 -17.41
N GLY A 172 16.40 18.36 -16.41
CA GLY A 172 16.15 19.72 -15.92
C GLY A 172 15.08 19.84 -14.84
N GLU A 173 14.35 18.76 -14.56
CA GLU A 173 13.28 18.72 -13.56
C GLU A 173 13.68 17.94 -12.29
N LYS A 174 12.84 18.04 -11.26
CA LYS A 174 13.01 17.25 -10.04
C LYS A 174 12.89 15.76 -10.36
N ARG A 175 13.75 14.93 -9.77
CA ARG A 175 13.69 13.46 -9.89
C ARG A 175 12.34 12.91 -9.39
N PRO A 176 11.88 11.76 -9.92
CA PRO A 176 10.61 11.16 -9.52
C PRO A 176 10.65 10.74 -8.05
N PHE A 177 9.47 10.67 -7.42
CA PHE A 177 9.37 10.27 -6.03
C PHE A 177 9.67 8.77 -5.88
N ARG A 178 10.85 8.46 -5.34
CA ARG A 178 11.29 7.08 -5.15
C ARG A 178 10.79 6.49 -3.84
N CYS A 179 10.16 5.32 -3.89
CA CYS A 179 9.81 4.54 -2.70
C CYS A 179 10.02 3.04 -2.90
N TYR A 180 10.07 2.28 -1.80
CA TYR A 180 10.32 0.83 -1.82
C TYR A 180 9.11 0.05 -1.28
N LEU A 181 8.75 -1.05 -1.95
CA LEU A 181 7.61 -1.86 -1.52
C LEU A 181 7.89 -2.57 -0.18
N ASP A 182 7.01 -2.34 0.81
CA ASP A 182 6.98 -3.07 2.07
C ASP A 182 5.78 -4.03 2.08
N VAL A 183 6.07 -5.30 1.75
CA VAL A 183 5.10 -6.41 1.73
C VAL A 183 4.76 -6.92 3.14
N GLY A 184 5.60 -6.63 4.13
CA GLY A 184 5.46 -7.09 5.50
C GLY A 184 5.56 -8.61 5.62
N LEU A 185 4.48 -9.25 6.09
CA LEU A 185 4.40 -10.70 6.26
C LEU A 185 3.63 -11.40 5.13
N ALA A 186 3.14 -10.65 4.13
CA ALA A 186 2.44 -11.26 3.02
C ALA A 186 3.43 -12.08 2.18
N ARG A 187 2.98 -13.24 1.69
CA ARG A 187 3.81 -14.10 0.84
C ARG A 187 3.93 -13.46 -0.54
N THR A 188 5.15 -13.36 -1.04
CA THR A 188 5.45 -12.87 -2.40
C THR A 188 5.27 -14.00 -3.41
N THR A 189 4.04 -14.15 -3.92
CA THR A 189 3.73 -15.06 -5.04
C THR A 189 3.37 -14.25 -6.28
N THR A 190 3.62 -14.83 -7.46
CA THR A 190 3.13 -14.26 -8.72
C THR A 190 1.62 -14.04 -8.67
N GLY A 191 1.15 -12.91 -9.19
CA GLY A 191 -0.27 -12.54 -9.16
C GLY A 191 -0.81 -12.09 -7.79
N ALA A 192 0.03 -11.95 -6.76
CA ALA A 192 -0.43 -11.44 -5.47
C ALA A 192 -0.94 -9.99 -5.61
N LYS A 193 -2.06 -9.68 -4.94
CA LYS A 193 -2.71 -8.36 -4.95
C LYS A 193 -1.81 -7.22 -4.47
N VAL A 194 -0.80 -7.52 -3.65
CA VAL A 194 0.22 -6.55 -3.23
C VAL A 194 0.95 -5.96 -4.43
N PHE A 195 1.21 -6.77 -5.46
CA PHE A 195 1.82 -6.33 -6.71
C PHE A 195 0.83 -5.57 -7.61
N GLY A 196 -0.48 -5.78 -7.44
CA GLY A 196 -1.50 -4.92 -8.07
C GLY A 196 -1.44 -3.49 -7.55
N ALA A 197 -1.34 -3.33 -6.22
CA ALA A 197 -1.14 -2.01 -5.61
C ALA A 197 0.20 -1.37 -5.98
N LEU A 198 1.27 -2.18 -6.10
CA LEU A 198 2.54 -1.73 -6.64
C LEU A 198 2.38 -1.17 -8.06
N LYS A 199 1.76 -1.94 -8.96
CA LYS A 199 1.59 -1.54 -10.37
C LYS A 199 0.76 -0.27 -10.50
N GLY A 200 -0.32 -0.14 -9.73
CA GLY A 200 -1.11 1.10 -9.70
C GLY A 200 -0.32 2.30 -9.18
N ALA A 201 0.56 2.09 -8.19
CA ALA A 201 1.43 3.15 -7.68
C ALA A 201 2.48 3.62 -8.70
N VAL A 202 3.05 2.68 -9.46
CA VAL A 202 4.00 2.97 -10.55
C VAL A 202 3.30 3.69 -11.70
N ASP A 203 2.16 3.17 -12.16
CA ASP A 203 1.38 3.79 -13.24
C ASP A 203 0.86 5.18 -12.84
N GLY A 204 0.69 5.45 -11.55
CA GLY A 204 0.34 6.77 -11.01
C GLY A 204 1.50 7.77 -10.93
N GLY A 205 2.72 7.38 -11.33
CA GLY A 205 3.89 8.27 -11.44
C GLY A 205 4.96 8.12 -10.35
N LEU A 206 4.87 7.11 -9.48
CA LEU A 206 5.93 6.83 -8.50
C LEU A 206 7.07 5.98 -9.11
N ASP A 207 8.29 6.24 -8.65
CA ASP A 207 9.45 5.40 -8.96
C ASP A 207 9.57 4.29 -7.91
N ILE A 208 9.17 3.08 -8.28
CA ILE A 208 9.26 1.90 -7.41
C ILE A 208 9.97 0.78 -8.18
N PRO A 209 11.20 0.41 -7.76
CA PRO A 209 11.93 -0.70 -8.35
C PRO A 209 11.41 -2.06 -7.88
#